data_AF-A0A841EGJ8-F1
#
_entry.id   AF-A0A841EGJ8-F1
#
_cell.length_a   1.000
_cell.length_b   1.000
_cell.length_c   1.000
_cell.angle_alpha   90.00
_cell.angle_beta   90.00
_cell.angle_gamma   90.00
#
_symmetry.space_group_name_H-M   'P 1'
#
loop_
_entity.id
_entity.type
_entity.pdbx_description
1 polymer ?
#
loop_
_entity_poly.entity_id
_entity_poly.type
_entity_poly.pdbx_seq_one_letter_code
_entity_poly.pdbx_strand_id
1 'polypeptide(L)'
;MIRLSVLCTFLLMSLQSFSQKDTTITVKILGGLQFDLPRLAVQPNTRLTIILDNHDDMAHNMVITKPNARLKVVEEAMKLGDKGATMDYVPNSPLIIANTKIIEPGRIDTITFTLEKEGIYPYVCTYPGHGFVMYGAIYATNKALPPLEKDINVPEAQRQKTTNVVMNHAGHHAVQTPPSPHPFPVKYPLLYRTFMPDCGPAAIAVAFNETESYCFDAGKCYLRYAWSGGFVDNSEQWKGNGSKLTKVVGEVYWRDKTGFPFRIANVKNIPTVDFKGYQLNKRLPTFKYLLDKVEVTETIRLSADGRTLIRDFTFKNNKQKLYFLVNTDDDIVYQSKSGKFNNGVLSIPANVQRLSISMKK
;
A
#
# COMPACT_ATOMS: atom_id res chain seq x y z
N MET A 1 -47.58 29.95 -71.07
CA MET A 1 -46.67 28.92 -70.52
C MET A 1 -45.51 29.64 -69.83
N ILE A 2 -45.58 29.82 -68.51
CA ILE A 2 -44.57 30.53 -67.72
C ILE A 2 -43.76 29.46 -66.97
N ARG A 3 -42.48 29.30 -67.34
CA ARG A 3 -41.55 28.38 -66.67
C ARG A 3 -40.95 29.07 -65.46
N LEU A 4 -41.39 28.69 -64.26
CA LEU A 4 -40.81 29.09 -62.99
C LEU A 4 -39.52 28.27 -62.77
N SER A 5 -38.35 28.89 -62.95
CA SER A 5 -37.07 28.25 -62.66
C SER A 5 -36.75 28.42 -61.17
N VAL A 6 -36.89 27.34 -60.41
CA VAL A 6 -36.49 27.27 -59.00
C VAL A 6 -34.98 27.16 -58.94
N LEU A 7 -34.31 28.26 -58.63
CA LEU A 7 -32.86 28.29 -58.40
C LEU A 7 -32.59 27.73 -56.99
N CYS A 8 -32.33 26.42 -56.90
CA CYS A 8 -31.97 25.76 -55.67
C CYS A 8 -30.53 26.13 -55.29
N THR A 9 -30.38 27.10 -54.38
CA THR A 9 -29.08 27.52 -53.87
C THR A 9 -28.56 26.45 -52.91
N PHE A 10 -27.68 25.57 -53.39
CA PHE A 10 -26.94 24.66 -52.53
C PHE A 10 -25.97 25.48 -51.66
N LEU A 11 -26.39 25.76 -50.42
CA LEU A 11 -25.51 26.28 -49.38
C LEU A 11 -24.52 25.16 -49.01
N LEU A 12 -23.34 25.16 -49.62
CA LEU A 12 -22.20 24.35 -49.18
C LEU A 12 -21.80 24.83 -47.78
N MET A 13 -22.38 24.22 -46.74
CA MET A 13 -21.79 24.25 -45.41
C MET A 13 -20.46 23.52 -45.50
N SER A 14 -19.36 24.28 -45.53
CA SER A 14 -18.03 23.75 -45.26
C SER A 14 -18.05 23.18 -43.83
N LEU A 15 -18.24 21.86 -43.71
CA LEU A 15 -17.89 21.15 -42.48
C LEU A 15 -16.38 21.34 -42.32
N GLN A 16 -15.99 22.27 -41.45
CA GLN A 16 -14.63 22.32 -40.95
C GLN A 16 -14.41 21.01 -40.19
N SER A 17 -13.78 20.02 -40.85
CA SER A 17 -13.22 18.87 -40.16
C SER A 17 -12.15 19.41 -39.21
N PHE A 18 -12.51 19.58 -37.95
CA PHE A 18 -11.53 19.75 -36.89
C PHE A 18 -10.67 18.50 -36.90
N SER A 19 -9.44 18.63 -37.39
CA SER A 19 -8.43 17.57 -37.31
C SER A 19 -8.33 17.13 -35.85
N GLN A 20 -8.70 15.88 -35.59
CA GLN A 20 -8.55 15.23 -34.30
C GLN A 20 -7.07 15.30 -33.92
N LYS A 21 -6.72 16.11 -32.92
CA LYS A 21 -5.32 16.24 -32.50
C LYS A 21 -4.92 14.95 -31.78
N ASP A 22 -4.25 14.07 -32.49
CA ASP A 22 -3.58 12.92 -31.88
C ASP A 22 -2.46 13.46 -30.96
N THR A 23 -2.53 13.10 -29.68
CA THR A 23 -1.52 13.50 -28.68
C THR A 23 -0.87 12.24 -28.13
N THR A 24 0.46 12.18 -28.16
CA THR A 24 1.22 11.11 -27.51
C THR A 24 1.97 11.67 -26.32
N ILE A 25 1.84 11.01 -25.16
CA ILE A 25 2.52 11.39 -23.92
C ILE A 25 3.21 10.15 -23.36
N THR A 26 4.50 10.28 -23.07
CA THR A 26 5.19 9.27 -22.25
C THR A 26 4.95 9.58 -20.78
N VAL A 27 4.47 8.58 -20.04
CA VAL A 27 4.37 8.61 -18.59
C VAL A 27 5.35 7.58 -18.05
N LYS A 28 6.28 8.03 -17.21
CA LYS A 28 7.23 7.13 -16.55
C LYS A 28 6.67 6.69 -15.21
N ILE A 29 6.79 5.41 -14.93
CA ILE A 29 6.63 4.91 -13.57
C ILE A 29 7.96 5.10 -12.87
N LEU A 30 7.92 5.83 -11.76
CA LEU A 30 9.07 6.06 -10.94
C LEU A 30 8.93 5.25 -9.66
N GLY A 31 10.07 5.08 -9.02
CA GLY A 31 10.13 4.68 -7.65
C GLY A 31 9.20 5.46 -6.71
N GLY A 32 8.67 4.75 -5.70
CA GLY A 32 7.81 5.35 -4.68
C GLY A 32 6.32 5.26 -5.01
N LEU A 33 5.94 4.32 -5.90
CA LEU A 33 4.56 4.09 -6.34
C LEU A 33 3.94 5.34 -6.94
N GLN A 34 4.63 5.96 -7.90
CA GLN A 34 4.20 7.20 -8.52
C GLN A 34 4.41 7.19 -10.03
N PHE A 35 3.51 7.88 -10.73
CA PHE A 35 3.75 8.32 -12.10
C PHE A 35 4.54 9.65 -12.05
N ASP A 36 5.46 9.86 -12.99
CA ASP A 36 6.26 11.09 -13.07
C ASP A 36 5.42 12.34 -13.34
N LEU A 37 4.40 12.18 -14.17
CA LEU A 37 3.37 13.16 -14.41
C LEU A 37 2.22 12.90 -13.44
N PRO A 38 1.93 13.82 -12.49
CA PRO A 38 0.83 13.66 -11.53
C PRO A 38 -0.54 14.03 -12.10
N ARG A 39 -0.55 14.86 -13.15
CA ARG A 39 -1.74 15.22 -13.92
C ARG A 39 -1.37 15.58 -15.34
N LEU A 40 -2.31 15.34 -16.25
CA LEU A 40 -2.23 15.66 -17.67
C LEU A 40 -3.41 16.57 -18.03
N ALA A 41 -3.23 17.42 -19.03
CA ALA A 41 -4.29 18.25 -19.57
C ALA A 41 -4.36 18.07 -21.08
N VAL A 42 -5.56 17.77 -21.58
CA VAL A 42 -5.85 17.60 -23.01
C VAL A 42 -7.16 18.29 -23.35
N GLN A 43 -7.36 18.67 -24.60
CA GLN A 43 -8.66 19.18 -25.03
C GLN A 43 -9.69 18.03 -25.04
N PRO A 44 -10.97 18.28 -24.78
CA PRO A 44 -12.02 17.27 -25.01
C PRO A 44 -11.97 16.74 -26.44
N ASN A 45 -12.31 15.46 -26.63
CA ASN A 45 -12.23 14.72 -27.91
C ASN A 45 -10.80 14.51 -28.47
N THR A 46 -9.75 14.78 -27.68
CA THR A 46 -8.37 14.42 -28.06
C THR A 46 -8.21 12.90 -28.06
N ARG A 47 -7.62 12.35 -29.13
CA ARG A 47 -7.15 10.96 -29.16
C ARG A 47 -5.78 10.91 -28.49
N LEU A 48 -5.73 10.31 -27.31
CA LEU A 48 -4.55 10.27 -26.47
C LEU A 48 -3.89 8.89 -26.55
N THR A 49 -2.60 8.88 -26.84
CA THR A 49 -1.72 7.71 -26.71
C THR A 49 -0.82 7.91 -25.50
N ILE A 50 -0.89 7.02 -24.53
CA ILE A 50 0.04 6.97 -23.40
C ILE A 50 1.06 5.87 -23.65
N ILE A 51 2.33 6.24 -23.64
CA ILE A 51 3.45 5.31 -23.57
C ILE A 51 3.82 5.19 -22.09
N LEU A 52 3.55 4.04 -21.48
CA LEU A 52 3.88 3.76 -20.09
C LEU A 52 5.26 3.13 -20.03
N ASP A 53 6.22 3.81 -19.42
CA ASP A 53 7.62 3.40 -19.36
C ASP A 53 8.04 3.09 -17.91
N ASN A 54 8.36 1.83 -17.61
CA ASN A 54 8.60 1.40 -16.24
C ASN A 54 10.07 1.54 -15.81
N HIS A 55 10.38 2.60 -15.05
CA HIS A 55 11.70 2.84 -14.45
C HIS A 55 11.77 2.39 -12.97
N ASP A 56 10.72 1.75 -12.46
CA ASP A 56 10.67 1.20 -11.10
C ASP A 56 11.12 -0.28 -11.08
N ASP A 57 11.40 -0.80 -9.89
CA ASP A 57 11.83 -2.20 -9.69
C ASP A 57 10.66 -3.18 -9.43
N MET A 58 9.42 -2.69 -9.56
CA MET A 58 8.19 -3.46 -9.44
C MET A 58 7.40 -3.50 -10.75
N ALA A 59 6.47 -4.45 -10.86
CA ALA A 59 5.52 -4.51 -11.95
C ALA A 59 4.36 -3.52 -11.76
N HIS A 60 3.98 -2.83 -12.83
CA HIS A 60 2.96 -1.78 -12.79
C HIS A 60 2.10 -1.78 -14.04
N ASN A 61 0.88 -1.26 -13.93
CA ASN A 61 0.03 -0.98 -15.07
C ASN A 61 -0.52 0.44 -14.94
N MET A 62 -1.23 0.88 -15.97
CA MET A 62 -2.03 2.09 -15.93
C MET A 62 -3.43 1.77 -16.41
N VAL A 63 -4.41 2.06 -15.56
CA VAL A 63 -5.83 1.92 -15.85
C VAL A 63 -6.48 3.30 -15.84
N ILE A 64 -7.12 3.68 -16.94
CA ILE A 64 -7.88 4.91 -17.07
C ILE A 64 -9.33 4.62 -16.68
N THR A 65 -9.86 5.36 -15.71
CA THR A 65 -11.22 5.16 -15.21
C THR A 65 -12.15 6.29 -15.62
N LYS A 66 -13.45 6.02 -15.60
CA LYS A 66 -14.49 7.05 -15.60
C LYS A 66 -14.31 8.01 -14.41
N PRO A 67 -14.82 9.25 -14.50
CA PRO A 67 -14.77 10.20 -13.39
C PRO A 67 -15.33 9.59 -12.11
N ASN A 68 -14.71 9.90 -10.96
CA ASN A 68 -15.07 9.41 -9.62
C ASN A 68 -15.07 7.88 -9.43
N ALA A 69 -14.53 7.10 -10.38
CA ALA A 69 -14.58 5.64 -10.32
C ALA A 69 -13.29 4.98 -9.77
N ARG A 70 -12.19 5.72 -9.60
CA ARG A 70 -10.86 5.19 -9.24
C ARG A 70 -10.90 4.18 -8.09
N LEU A 71 -11.40 4.59 -6.92
CA LEU A 71 -11.37 3.74 -5.73
C LEU A 71 -12.18 2.47 -5.91
N LYS A 72 -13.33 2.54 -6.58
CA LYS A 72 -14.14 1.36 -6.89
C LYS A 72 -13.40 0.39 -7.81
N VAL A 73 -12.72 0.88 -8.84
CA VAL A 73 -11.89 0.05 -9.73
C VAL A 73 -10.72 -0.59 -8.98
N VAL A 74 -10.06 0.15 -8.07
CA VAL A 74 -8.99 -0.38 -7.21
C VAL A 74 -9.52 -1.50 -6.32
N GLU A 75 -10.69 -1.31 -5.69
CA GLU A 75 -11.32 -2.34 -4.86
C GLU A 75 -11.78 -3.57 -5.66
N GLU A 76 -12.25 -3.39 -6.89
CA GLU A 76 -12.57 -4.47 -7.83
C GLU A 76 -11.31 -5.26 -8.22
N ALA A 77 -10.20 -4.57 -8.51
CA ALA A 77 -8.91 -5.19 -8.81
C ALA A 77 -8.38 -6.04 -7.64
N MET A 78 -8.51 -5.53 -6.41
CA MET A 78 -8.13 -6.28 -5.19
C MET A 78 -8.92 -7.58 -5.02
N LYS A 79 -10.13 -7.68 -5.57
CA LYS A 79 -10.98 -8.89 -5.49
C LYS A 79 -10.62 -9.96 -6.53
N LEU A 80 -9.72 -9.66 -7.48
CA LEU A 80 -9.28 -10.65 -8.47
C LEU A 80 -8.54 -11.83 -7.83
N GLY A 81 -7.86 -11.59 -6.69
CA GLY A 81 -7.11 -12.62 -5.97
C GLY A 81 -6.15 -13.38 -6.89
N ASP A 82 -6.23 -14.70 -6.88
CA ASP A 82 -5.36 -15.59 -7.65
C ASP A 82 -5.47 -15.39 -9.18
N LYS A 83 -6.59 -14.81 -9.67
CA LYS A 83 -6.77 -14.52 -11.10
C LYS A 83 -6.07 -13.25 -11.57
N GLY A 84 -5.59 -12.42 -10.63
CA GLY A 84 -5.04 -11.10 -10.92
C GLY A 84 -3.93 -11.11 -11.96
N ALA A 85 -2.93 -11.99 -11.79
CA ALA A 85 -1.79 -12.08 -12.69
C ALA A 85 -2.20 -12.39 -14.16
N THR A 86 -3.14 -13.32 -14.36
CA THR A 86 -3.63 -13.68 -15.70
C THR A 86 -4.50 -12.61 -16.36
N MET A 87 -4.92 -11.60 -15.58
CA MET A 87 -5.78 -10.51 -16.03
C MET A 87 -5.06 -9.16 -15.98
N ASP A 88 -3.72 -9.14 -15.90
CA ASP A 88 -2.91 -7.92 -15.78
C ASP A 88 -3.30 -7.05 -14.57
N TYR A 89 -3.96 -7.64 -13.58
CA TYR A 89 -4.61 -6.98 -12.44
C TYR A 89 -5.66 -5.93 -12.84
N VAL A 90 -6.27 -6.08 -14.02
CA VAL A 90 -7.34 -5.22 -14.52
C VAL A 90 -8.68 -5.95 -14.37
N PRO A 91 -9.61 -5.48 -13.51
CA PRO A 91 -10.89 -6.14 -13.35
C PRO A 91 -11.79 -5.92 -14.57
N ASN A 92 -12.66 -6.88 -14.87
CA ASN A 92 -13.69 -6.68 -15.89
C ASN A 92 -14.76 -5.72 -15.35
N SER A 93 -14.62 -4.43 -15.68
CA SER A 93 -15.45 -3.35 -15.13
C SER A 93 -15.86 -2.35 -16.21
N PRO A 94 -17.15 -1.98 -16.32
CA PRO A 94 -17.61 -0.95 -17.25
C PRO A 94 -17.14 0.47 -16.86
N LEU A 95 -16.42 0.59 -15.75
CA LEU A 95 -15.84 1.85 -15.26
C LEU A 95 -14.44 2.12 -15.84
N ILE A 96 -13.84 1.13 -16.50
CA ILE A 96 -12.54 1.25 -17.16
C ILE A 96 -12.75 1.76 -18.59
N ILE A 97 -11.97 2.75 -18.97
CA ILE A 97 -11.96 3.35 -20.31
C ILE A 97 -10.89 2.68 -21.18
N ALA A 98 -9.68 2.56 -20.63
CA ALA A 98 -8.53 1.95 -21.27
C ALA A 98 -7.55 1.44 -20.20
N ASN A 99 -6.67 0.52 -20.56
CA ASN A 99 -5.65 -0.01 -19.65
C ASN A 99 -4.46 -0.56 -20.42
N THR A 100 -3.28 -0.47 -19.82
CA THR A 100 -2.09 -1.21 -20.27
C THR A 100 -2.14 -2.62 -19.70
N LYS A 101 -1.30 -3.50 -20.23
CA LYS A 101 -0.89 -4.72 -19.51
C LYS A 101 -0.11 -4.36 -18.24
N ILE A 102 0.08 -5.36 -17.38
CA ILE A 102 1.11 -5.24 -16.33
C ILE A 102 2.48 -5.33 -17.00
N ILE A 103 3.34 -4.36 -16.74
CA ILE A 103 4.70 -4.29 -17.27
C ILE A 103 5.72 -4.46 -16.17
N GLU A 104 6.66 -5.38 -16.39
CA GLU A 104 7.83 -5.62 -15.53
C GLU A 104 8.83 -4.46 -15.59
N PRO A 105 9.80 -4.39 -14.67
CA PRO A 105 10.87 -3.39 -14.69
C PRO A 105 11.58 -3.27 -16.04
N GLY A 106 11.80 -2.04 -16.50
CA GLY A 106 12.45 -1.72 -17.77
C GLY A 106 11.62 -2.06 -19.02
N ARG A 107 10.34 -2.40 -18.86
CA ARG A 107 9.42 -2.63 -19.98
C ARG A 107 8.54 -1.42 -20.23
N ILE A 108 7.98 -1.39 -21.44
CA ILE A 108 7.10 -0.33 -21.93
C ILE A 108 5.83 -1.00 -22.48
N ASP A 109 4.68 -0.38 -22.24
CA ASP A 109 3.44 -0.69 -22.95
C ASP A 109 2.75 0.59 -23.40
N THR A 110 1.86 0.49 -24.38
CA THR A 110 1.20 1.66 -24.99
C THR A 110 -0.30 1.46 -25.06
N ILE A 111 -1.05 2.52 -24.71
CA ILE A 111 -2.51 2.53 -24.79
C ILE A 111 -3.01 3.76 -25.53
N THR A 112 -3.99 3.58 -26.41
CA THR A 112 -4.62 4.68 -27.15
C THR A 112 -6.11 4.70 -26.89
N PHE A 113 -6.64 5.86 -26.54
CA PHE A 113 -8.07 6.07 -26.25
C PHE A 113 -8.49 7.52 -26.51
N THR A 114 -9.80 7.76 -26.52
CA THR A 114 -10.38 9.10 -26.68
C THR A 114 -11.21 9.47 -25.47
N LEU A 115 -11.05 10.70 -24.96
CA LEU A 115 -11.87 11.25 -23.89
C LEU A 115 -12.88 12.23 -24.47
N GLU A 116 -14.08 11.74 -24.79
CA GLU A 116 -15.07 12.52 -25.55
C GLU A 116 -15.70 13.67 -24.75
N LYS A 117 -15.88 13.47 -23.43
CA LYS A 117 -16.56 14.45 -22.58
C LYS A 117 -15.55 15.28 -21.79
N GLU A 118 -15.88 16.55 -21.57
CA GLU A 118 -15.14 17.37 -20.62
C GLU A 118 -15.24 16.73 -19.22
N GLY A 119 -14.12 16.60 -18.53
CA GLY A 119 -14.09 15.97 -17.21
C GLY A 119 -12.70 15.63 -16.68
N ILE A 120 -12.70 15.06 -15.49
CA ILE A 120 -11.51 14.61 -14.78
C ILE A 120 -11.51 13.09 -14.75
N TYR A 121 -10.54 12.50 -15.44
CA TYR A 121 -10.43 11.06 -15.65
C TYR A 121 -9.21 10.54 -14.89
N PRO A 122 -9.41 9.79 -13.81
CA PRO A 122 -8.29 9.22 -13.08
C PRO A 122 -7.53 8.20 -13.94
N TYR A 123 -6.21 8.21 -13.82
CA TYR A 123 -5.39 7.05 -14.15
C TYR A 123 -4.78 6.47 -12.87
N VAL A 124 -4.68 5.15 -12.79
CA VAL A 124 -4.32 4.46 -11.55
C VAL A 124 -3.60 3.15 -11.87
N CYS A 125 -2.61 2.78 -11.05
CA CYS A 125 -2.05 1.43 -11.07
C CYS A 125 -2.96 0.51 -10.24
N THR A 126 -3.42 -0.60 -10.82
CA THR A 126 -4.29 -1.57 -10.15
C THR A 126 -3.55 -2.82 -9.68
N TYR A 127 -2.22 -2.86 -9.83
CA TYR A 127 -1.39 -3.86 -9.14
C TYR A 127 -1.69 -3.83 -7.63
N PRO A 128 -1.81 -5.00 -6.96
CA PRO A 128 -2.42 -5.08 -5.63
C PRO A 128 -1.81 -4.13 -4.60
N GLY A 129 -2.62 -3.20 -4.10
CA GLY A 129 -2.24 -2.20 -3.10
C GLY A 129 -1.69 -0.88 -3.66
N HIS A 130 -1.24 -0.82 -4.91
CA HIS A 130 -0.62 0.39 -5.48
C HIS A 130 -1.65 1.51 -5.66
N GLY A 131 -2.84 1.19 -6.18
CA GLY A 131 -3.82 2.18 -6.63
C GLY A 131 -4.42 3.10 -5.56
N PHE A 132 -4.13 2.84 -4.27
CA PHE A 132 -4.47 3.75 -3.19
C PHE A 132 -3.59 5.01 -3.20
N VAL A 133 -2.34 4.89 -3.65
CA VAL A 133 -1.33 5.97 -3.65
C VAL A 133 -0.79 6.29 -5.05
N MET A 134 -0.81 5.33 -5.97
CA MET A 134 -0.29 5.44 -7.33
C MET A 134 -1.40 5.77 -8.32
N TYR A 135 -1.71 7.05 -8.41
CA TYR A 135 -2.72 7.57 -9.32
C TYR A 135 -2.39 8.99 -9.78
N GLY A 136 -3.14 9.47 -10.74
CA GLY A 136 -3.17 10.87 -11.15
C GLY A 136 -4.42 11.16 -11.96
N ALA A 137 -4.46 12.31 -12.62
CA ALA A 137 -5.66 12.77 -13.31
C ALA A 137 -5.38 13.28 -14.72
N ILE A 138 -6.20 12.87 -15.69
CA ILE A 138 -6.31 13.50 -17.00
C ILE A 138 -7.47 14.48 -16.97
N TYR A 139 -7.17 15.75 -17.17
CA TYR A 139 -8.14 16.81 -17.35
C TYR A 139 -8.43 16.95 -18.84
N ALA A 140 -9.56 16.42 -19.28
CA ALA A 140 -10.10 16.72 -20.60
C ALA A 140 -10.88 18.04 -20.49
N THR A 141 -10.22 19.18 -20.70
CA THR A 141 -10.84 20.51 -20.54
C THR A 141 -10.05 21.57 -21.31
N ASN A 142 -10.73 22.67 -21.62
CA ASN A 142 -10.11 23.89 -22.14
C ASN A 142 -9.90 24.95 -21.04
N LYS A 143 -10.23 24.64 -19.79
CA LYS A 143 -10.12 25.55 -18.65
C LYS A 143 -8.76 25.43 -17.97
N ALA A 144 -8.36 26.48 -17.25
CA ALA A 144 -7.20 26.44 -16.39
C ALA A 144 -7.38 25.37 -15.30
N LEU A 145 -6.32 24.59 -15.04
CA LEU A 145 -6.29 23.62 -13.97
C LEU A 145 -6.13 24.32 -12.62
N PRO A 146 -6.63 23.75 -11.51
CA PRO A 146 -6.33 24.27 -10.18
C PRO A 146 -4.80 24.27 -9.94
N PRO A 147 -4.28 25.09 -9.00
CA PRO A 147 -2.90 24.93 -8.55
C PRO A 147 -2.61 23.50 -8.08
N LEU A 148 -1.44 22.94 -8.38
CA LEU A 148 -1.14 21.51 -8.15
C LEU A 148 -1.28 21.15 -6.67
N GLU A 149 -0.83 22.03 -5.79
CA GLU A 149 -0.90 21.88 -4.34
C GLU A 149 -2.34 21.81 -3.80
N LYS A 150 -3.32 22.29 -4.56
CA LYS A 150 -4.76 22.27 -4.24
C LYS A 150 -5.54 21.20 -5.01
N ASP A 151 -4.88 20.41 -5.86
CA ASP A 151 -5.53 19.47 -6.77
C ASP A 151 -5.82 18.11 -6.12
N ILE A 152 -7.01 17.97 -5.51
CA ILE A 152 -7.41 16.74 -4.79
C ILE A 152 -7.44 15.47 -5.67
N ASN A 153 -7.40 15.59 -7.00
CA ASN A 153 -7.43 14.45 -7.91
C ASN A 153 -6.04 13.82 -8.12
N VAL A 154 -5.01 14.44 -7.55
CA VAL A 154 -3.62 14.01 -7.57
C VAL A 154 -3.21 13.48 -6.17
N PRO A 155 -2.29 12.50 -6.06
CA PRO A 155 -1.78 12.06 -4.75
C PRO A 155 -1.16 13.20 -3.95
N GLU A 156 -1.39 13.18 -2.63
CA GLU A 156 -0.89 14.22 -1.73
C GLU A 156 0.63 14.41 -1.80
N ALA A 157 1.38 13.32 -1.94
CA ALA A 157 2.83 13.35 -2.10
C ALA A 157 3.28 14.17 -3.32
N GLN A 158 2.50 14.19 -4.41
CA GLN A 158 2.81 15.01 -5.59
C GLN A 158 2.36 16.46 -5.44
N ARG A 159 1.34 16.72 -4.61
CA ARG A 159 0.88 18.09 -4.27
C ARG A 159 1.88 18.85 -3.42
N GLN A 160 2.58 18.16 -2.52
CA GLN A 160 3.51 18.77 -1.55
C GLN A 160 4.93 18.98 -2.11
N LYS A 161 5.27 18.42 -3.27
CA LYS A 161 6.58 18.68 -3.91
C LYS A 161 6.74 20.15 -4.34
N THR A 162 5.66 20.89 -4.60
CA THR A 162 5.72 22.32 -4.97
C THR A 162 5.85 23.27 -3.79
N THR A 163 5.51 22.85 -2.56
CA THR A 163 5.59 23.70 -1.36
C THR A 163 7.00 23.80 -0.76
N ASN A 164 7.93 22.91 -1.14
CA ASN A 164 9.29 22.89 -0.59
C ASN A 164 10.32 23.74 -1.35
N VAL A 165 9.89 24.53 -2.36
CA VAL A 165 10.79 25.40 -3.15
C VAL A 165 10.75 26.86 -2.70
N VAL A 166 9.85 27.23 -1.79
CA VAL A 166 9.79 28.59 -1.24
C VAL A 166 9.76 28.47 0.28
N MET A 167 10.88 28.75 0.95
CA MET A 167 11.00 29.42 2.26
C MET A 167 12.46 29.37 2.72
N ASN A 168 13.23 30.36 2.27
CA ASN A 168 14.46 30.79 2.93
C ASN A 168 14.12 31.61 4.18
N HIS A 169 14.92 31.42 5.23
CA HIS A 169 15.19 32.31 6.38
C HIS A 169 14.03 32.77 7.29
N ALA A 170 14.07 32.28 8.53
CA ALA A 170 14.17 33.04 9.79
C ALA A 170 13.38 32.31 10.89
N GLY A 171 14.04 32.09 12.02
CA GLY A 171 13.58 31.19 13.07
C GLY A 171 12.36 31.68 13.85
N HIS A 172 11.70 30.73 14.51
CA HIS A 172 11.13 30.92 15.84
C HIS A 172 11.12 29.58 16.56
N HIS A 173 11.69 29.57 17.75
CA HIS A 173 11.59 28.49 18.72
C HIS A 173 10.12 28.34 19.16
N ALA A 174 9.48 27.28 18.69
CA ALA A 174 8.40 26.62 19.40
C ALA A 174 8.78 25.14 19.46
N VAL A 175 8.61 24.52 20.63
CA VAL A 175 8.80 23.08 20.83
C VAL A 175 7.83 22.36 19.91
N GLN A 176 8.32 22.01 18.71
CA GLN A 176 7.58 21.26 17.71
C GLN A 176 7.66 19.79 18.13
N THR A 177 6.55 19.22 18.58
CA THR A 177 6.28 17.82 18.29
C THR A 177 6.57 17.62 16.80
N PRO A 178 7.45 16.69 16.41
CA PRO A 178 7.91 16.62 15.03
C PRO A 178 6.70 16.44 14.11
N PRO A 179 6.62 17.17 12.98
CA PRO A 179 5.55 16.99 12.02
C PRO A 179 5.53 15.53 11.61
N SER A 180 4.45 14.85 11.98
CA SER A 180 4.29 13.41 11.76
C SER A 180 4.55 13.10 10.28
N PRO A 181 5.48 12.18 9.93
CA PRO A 181 5.83 11.82 8.56
C PRO A 181 4.74 10.97 7.89
N HIS A 182 3.47 11.27 8.15
CA HIS A 182 2.32 10.47 7.73
C HIS A 182 1.39 11.33 6.84
N PRO A 183 1.14 10.93 5.58
CA PRO A 183 0.33 11.68 4.62
C PRO A 183 -1.18 11.60 4.88
N PHE A 184 -1.62 11.13 6.06
CA PHE A 184 -3.03 10.97 6.42
C PHE A 184 -3.26 11.37 7.88
N PRO A 185 -4.50 11.74 8.27
CA PRO A 185 -4.85 11.96 9.66
C PRO A 185 -4.48 10.76 10.54
N VAL A 186 -3.66 11.03 11.56
CA VAL A 186 -3.11 10.02 12.46
C VAL A 186 -4.23 9.48 13.34
N LYS A 187 -4.74 8.28 13.02
CA LYS A 187 -5.70 7.54 13.84
C LYS A 187 -5.13 6.19 14.19
N TYR A 188 -4.95 5.95 15.48
CA TYR A 188 -4.41 4.71 16.01
C TYR A 188 -5.48 3.61 16.17
N PRO A 189 -5.10 2.32 16.09
CA PRO A 189 -3.82 1.84 15.59
C PRO A 189 -3.54 2.22 14.12
N LEU A 190 -2.29 2.49 13.81
CA LEU A 190 -1.79 2.75 12.45
C LEU A 190 -1.08 1.52 11.91
N LEU A 191 -1.07 1.36 10.60
CA LEU A 191 -0.43 0.24 9.93
C LEU A 191 0.18 0.69 8.62
N TYR A 192 1.41 0.28 8.36
CA TYR A 192 2.05 0.35 7.05
C TYR A 192 2.60 -1.01 6.65
N ARG A 193 2.35 -1.39 5.40
CA ARG A 193 3.16 -2.42 4.73
C ARG A 193 4.35 -1.72 4.13
N THR A 194 5.56 -2.14 4.50
CA THR A 194 6.75 -1.36 4.21
C THR A 194 8.02 -2.19 4.33
N PHE A 195 9.14 -1.73 3.76
CA PHE A 195 10.40 -2.46 3.79
C PHE A 195 11.14 -2.19 5.10
N MET A 196 10.74 -2.92 6.15
CA MET A 196 11.32 -2.75 7.48
C MET A 196 12.75 -3.33 7.55
N PRO A 197 13.69 -2.68 8.25
CA PRO A 197 15.03 -3.21 8.47
C PRO A 197 15.01 -4.61 9.09
N ASP A 198 15.96 -5.46 8.69
CA ASP A 198 16.08 -6.86 9.11
C ASP A 198 14.88 -7.76 8.77
N CYS A 199 13.87 -7.28 8.04
CA CYS A 199 12.67 -8.03 7.68
C CYS A 199 12.70 -8.56 6.24
N GLY A 200 11.85 -9.55 5.96
CA GLY A 200 11.48 -9.87 4.58
C GLY A 200 10.67 -8.73 3.94
N PRO A 201 10.48 -8.75 2.60
CA PRO A 201 9.87 -7.66 1.86
C PRO A 201 8.38 -7.42 2.19
N ALA A 202 7.74 -8.35 2.88
CA ALA A 202 6.32 -8.29 3.25
C ALA A 202 6.12 -7.83 4.71
N ALA A 203 6.95 -6.94 5.24
CA ALA A 203 6.84 -6.50 6.62
C ALA A 203 5.64 -5.55 6.82
N ILE A 204 5.07 -5.62 8.01
CA ILE A 204 3.91 -4.85 8.46
C ILE A 204 4.31 -4.15 9.75
N ALA A 205 4.54 -2.85 9.67
CA ALA A 205 4.73 -1.97 10.82
C ALA A 205 3.36 -1.55 11.36
N VAL A 206 3.19 -1.58 12.68
CA VAL A 206 1.95 -1.21 13.36
C VAL A 206 2.26 -0.33 14.56
N ALA A 207 1.60 0.82 14.67
CA ALA A 207 1.64 1.65 15.87
C ALA A 207 0.34 1.49 16.67
N PHE A 208 0.43 1.19 17.96
CA PHE A 208 -0.71 1.13 18.87
C PHE A 208 -1.20 2.52 19.26
N ASN A 209 -0.26 3.43 19.48
CA ASN A 209 -0.44 4.82 19.89
C ASN A 209 0.81 5.60 19.41
N GLU A 210 0.95 6.84 19.87
CA GLU A 210 2.06 7.73 19.47
C GLU A 210 3.44 7.19 19.82
N THR A 211 3.55 6.31 20.81
CA THR A 211 4.83 5.91 21.39
C THR A 211 5.14 4.44 21.25
N GLU A 212 4.19 3.55 21.00
CA GLU A 212 4.40 2.11 21.04
C GLU A 212 4.06 1.47 19.71
N SER A 213 5.04 0.76 19.14
CA SER A 213 4.94 0.18 17.81
C SER A 213 5.64 -1.17 17.70
N TYR A 214 5.27 -1.95 16.69
CA TYR A 214 5.88 -3.24 16.38
C TYR A 214 5.96 -3.53 14.89
N CYS A 215 6.82 -4.47 14.53
CA CYS A 215 6.98 -4.96 13.17
C CYS A 215 6.71 -6.47 13.10
N PHE A 216 5.73 -6.86 12.29
CA PHE A 216 5.45 -8.25 11.95
C PHE A 216 5.94 -8.55 10.54
N ASP A 217 6.72 -9.61 10.36
CA ASP A 217 7.17 -10.06 9.04
C ASP A 217 6.16 -11.04 8.48
N ALA A 218 5.34 -10.61 7.52
CA ALA A 218 4.31 -11.49 6.95
C ALA A 218 4.92 -12.63 6.15
N GLY A 219 6.06 -12.42 5.49
CA GLY A 219 6.74 -13.46 4.72
C GLY A 219 7.27 -14.59 5.61
N LYS A 220 7.64 -14.27 6.86
CA LYS A 220 8.13 -15.25 7.83
C LYS A 220 7.12 -15.61 8.94
N CYS A 221 5.96 -14.94 8.99
CA CYS A 221 4.88 -15.17 9.94
C CYS A 221 5.25 -14.99 11.43
N TYR A 222 6.11 -14.03 11.78
CA TYR A 222 6.38 -13.73 13.20
C TYR A 222 6.72 -12.25 13.46
N LEU A 223 6.49 -11.86 14.72
CA LEU A 223 6.90 -10.58 15.26
C LEU A 223 8.44 -10.47 15.29
N ARG A 224 8.99 -9.41 14.69
CA ARG A 224 10.44 -9.21 14.52
C ARG A 224 11.05 -8.31 15.59
N TYR A 225 10.39 -7.19 15.89
CA TYR A 225 10.82 -6.28 16.93
C TYR A 225 9.71 -5.32 17.34
N ALA A 226 9.90 -4.69 18.50
CA ALA A 226 9.05 -3.65 19.06
C ALA A 226 9.89 -2.47 19.55
N TRP A 227 9.33 -1.27 19.49
CA TRP A 227 10.05 -0.04 19.83
C TRP A 227 9.15 0.99 20.50
N SER A 228 9.79 1.86 21.28
CA SER A 228 9.16 3.01 21.95
C SER A 228 9.62 4.32 21.30
N GLY A 229 8.75 5.33 21.24
CA GLY A 229 9.07 6.68 20.76
C GLY A 229 8.08 7.18 19.72
N GLY A 230 8.19 6.69 18.49
CA GLY A 230 7.33 7.04 17.36
C GLY A 230 6.93 5.83 16.54
N PHE A 231 6.57 6.04 15.27
CA PHE A 231 6.21 4.96 14.36
C PHE A 231 7.33 4.69 13.34
N VAL A 232 7.17 5.14 12.10
CA VAL A 232 8.18 4.96 11.05
C VAL A 232 8.26 6.20 10.18
N ASP A 233 9.44 6.46 9.66
CA ASP A 233 9.70 7.46 8.64
C ASP A 233 9.99 6.74 7.32
N ASN A 234 9.00 6.79 6.45
CA ASN A 234 9.08 6.21 5.11
C ASN A 234 9.55 7.25 4.08
N SER A 235 9.94 8.47 4.48
CA SER A 235 10.22 9.57 3.55
C SER A 235 11.26 9.20 2.49
N GLU A 236 12.36 8.55 2.88
CA GLU A 236 13.40 8.13 1.94
C GLU A 236 12.95 6.97 1.03
N GLN A 237 12.15 6.07 1.57
CA GLN A 237 11.53 4.99 0.79
C GLN A 237 10.50 5.52 -0.21
N TRP A 238 9.76 6.58 0.15
CA TRP A 238 8.81 7.28 -0.72
C TRP A 238 9.48 8.17 -1.76
N LYS A 239 10.70 8.66 -1.49
CA LYS A 239 11.51 9.44 -2.45
C LYS A 239 12.28 8.56 -3.44
N GLY A 240 12.58 7.32 -3.09
CA GLY A 240 13.30 6.34 -3.92
C GLY A 240 12.41 5.25 -4.52
N ASN A 241 12.99 4.24 -5.18
CA ASN A 241 12.31 3.08 -5.78
C ASN A 241 11.91 1.98 -4.82
N GLY A 242 11.55 2.31 -3.56
CA GLY A 242 11.24 1.28 -2.58
C GLY A 242 12.44 0.43 -2.12
N SER A 243 13.61 0.51 -2.78
CA SER A 243 14.85 -0.19 -2.39
C SER A 243 15.45 0.27 -1.06
N LYS A 244 14.98 1.41 -0.52
CA LYS A 244 15.42 1.95 0.76
C LYS A 244 14.53 1.44 1.88
N LEU A 245 15.18 0.95 2.93
CA LEU A 245 14.50 0.50 4.13
C LEU A 245 13.80 1.68 4.82
N THR A 246 12.61 1.40 5.33
CA THR A 246 11.89 2.24 6.27
C THR A 246 12.78 2.59 7.46
N LYS A 247 12.80 3.85 7.87
CA LYS A 247 13.47 4.25 9.10
C LYS A 247 12.55 4.05 10.29
N VAL A 248 13.02 3.34 11.31
CA VAL A 248 12.32 3.26 12.61
C VAL A 248 12.49 4.60 13.34
N VAL A 249 11.38 5.16 13.83
CA VAL A 249 11.41 6.39 14.64
C VAL A 249 11.20 5.99 16.10
N GLY A 250 12.28 5.99 16.87
CA GLY A 250 12.29 5.57 18.27
C GLY A 250 13.37 4.53 18.54
N GLU A 251 13.33 3.96 19.75
CA GLU A 251 14.31 3.03 20.29
C GLU A 251 13.73 1.62 20.32
N VAL A 252 14.38 0.68 19.63
CA VAL A 252 14.00 -0.73 19.63
C VAL A 252 14.39 -1.36 20.96
N TYR A 253 13.39 -1.65 21.81
CA TYR A 253 13.59 -2.28 23.11
C TYR A 253 13.55 -3.82 23.06
N TRP A 254 13.02 -4.39 21.97
CA TRP A 254 12.98 -5.85 21.81
C TRP A 254 13.13 -6.25 20.35
N ARG A 255 13.94 -7.28 20.11
CA ARG A 255 14.15 -7.91 18.80
C ARG A 255 14.17 -9.43 18.96
N ASP A 256 13.48 -10.14 18.07
CA ASP A 256 13.54 -11.60 18.05
C ASP A 256 14.98 -12.07 17.77
N LYS A 257 15.44 -13.03 18.57
CA LYS A 257 16.73 -13.71 18.41
C LYS A 257 16.56 -15.23 18.26
N THR A 258 15.33 -15.71 18.02
CA THR A 258 15.02 -17.15 17.96
C THR A 258 15.00 -17.72 16.55
N GLY A 259 14.93 -16.86 15.52
CA GLY A 259 14.93 -17.24 14.09
C GLY A 259 13.56 -17.70 13.56
N PHE A 260 12.66 -18.09 14.47
CA PHE A 260 11.21 -18.22 14.37
C PHE A 260 10.77 -18.84 15.72
N PRO A 261 9.78 -18.31 16.47
CA PRO A 261 9.60 -18.71 17.86
C PRO A 261 8.87 -20.05 18.05
N PHE A 262 8.11 -20.53 17.06
CA PHE A 262 7.37 -21.79 17.23
C PHE A 262 8.20 -23.02 16.84
N ARG A 263 7.94 -24.13 17.56
CA ARG A 263 8.37 -25.49 17.20
C ARG A 263 7.19 -26.45 17.29
N ILE A 264 7.20 -27.51 16.47
CA ILE A 264 6.10 -28.49 16.40
C ILE A 264 6.58 -29.91 16.72
N ALA A 265 5.80 -30.64 17.53
CA ALA A 265 6.09 -31.98 18.06
C ALA A 265 7.29 -32.05 19.03
N ASN A 266 8.44 -31.46 18.70
CA ASN A 266 9.61 -31.33 19.57
C ASN A 266 10.31 -29.96 19.40
N VAL A 267 11.20 -29.60 20.32
CA VAL A 267 11.86 -28.28 20.39
C VAL A 267 12.85 -27.97 19.25
N LYS A 268 13.21 -28.94 18.41
CA LYS A 268 14.16 -28.75 17.30
C LYS A 268 13.44 -28.52 15.97
N ASN A 269 12.20 -28.99 15.84
CA ASN A 269 11.45 -28.93 14.59
C ASN A 269 10.87 -27.55 14.34
N ILE A 270 11.46 -26.80 13.40
CA ILE A 270 10.94 -25.53 12.92
C ILE A 270 9.85 -25.83 11.86
N PRO A 271 8.60 -25.39 12.04
CA PRO A 271 7.55 -25.64 11.07
C PRO A 271 7.72 -24.77 9.82
N THR A 272 7.16 -25.22 8.71
CA THR A 272 6.93 -24.35 7.55
C THR A 272 5.83 -23.33 7.88
N VAL A 273 5.93 -22.15 7.27
CA VAL A 273 4.98 -21.06 7.47
C VAL A 273 4.37 -20.63 6.15
N ASP A 274 3.09 -20.27 6.20
CA ASP A 274 2.35 -19.81 5.03
C ASP A 274 1.36 -18.73 5.45
N PHE A 275 1.62 -17.50 5.02
CA PHE A 275 0.82 -16.34 5.38
C PHE A 275 -0.49 -16.31 4.61
N LYS A 276 -1.61 -16.19 5.34
CA LYS A 276 -2.97 -16.19 4.78
C LYS A 276 -3.64 -14.83 4.81
N GLY A 277 -2.90 -13.78 5.15
CA GLY A 277 -3.41 -12.42 5.25
C GLY A 277 -3.69 -11.98 6.68
N TYR A 278 -4.40 -10.88 6.83
CA TYR A 278 -4.80 -10.33 8.12
C TYR A 278 -6.17 -9.65 8.00
N GLN A 279 -6.88 -9.56 9.11
CA GLN A 279 -8.13 -8.81 9.22
C GLN A 279 -7.97 -7.67 10.22
N LEU A 280 -8.60 -6.54 9.95
CA LEU A 280 -8.58 -5.40 10.85
C LEU A 280 -9.81 -5.39 11.74
N ASN A 281 -9.62 -5.31 13.05
CA ASN A 281 -10.68 -5.00 14.01
C ASN A 281 -10.35 -3.68 14.70
N LYS A 282 -11.18 -2.65 14.50
CA LYS A 282 -10.91 -1.28 14.97
C LYS A 282 -9.48 -0.82 14.64
N ARG A 283 -9.04 -1.10 13.40
CA ARG A 283 -7.69 -0.83 12.83
C ARG A 283 -6.53 -1.67 13.39
N LEU A 284 -6.74 -2.49 14.41
CA LEU A 284 -5.72 -3.43 14.89
C LEU A 284 -5.74 -4.70 14.02
N PRO A 285 -4.58 -5.17 13.51
CA PRO A 285 -4.53 -6.38 12.71
C PRO A 285 -4.56 -7.65 13.57
N THR A 286 -5.30 -8.64 13.08
CA THR A 286 -5.17 -10.05 13.45
C THR A 286 -4.59 -10.79 12.25
N PHE A 287 -3.37 -11.28 12.40
CA PHE A 287 -2.65 -12.03 11.36
C PHE A 287 -3.15 -13.47 11.30
N LYS A 288 -3.27 -14.03 10.10
CA LYS A 288 -3.61 -15.43 9.87
C LYS A 288 -2.49 -16.11 9.10
N TYR A 289 -2.02 -17.25 9.59
CA TYR A 289 -0.99 -18.04 8.92
C TYR A 289 -1.10 -19.52 9.28
N LEU A 290 -0.39 -20.37 8.56
CA LEU A 290 -0.23 -21.79 8.89
C LEU A 290 1.13 -22.02 9.56
N LEU A 291 1.14 -22.93 10.54
CA LEU A 291 2.34 -23.66 10.99
C LEU A 291 2.20 -25.10 10.52
N ASP A 292 2.85 -25.45 9.43
CA ASP A 292 2.56 -26.65 8.63
C ASP A 292 1.06 -26.73 8.27
N LYS A 293 0.26 -27.47 9.06
CA LYS A 293 -1.20 -27.63 8.89
C LYS A 293 -2.03 -27.00 10.02
N VAL A 294 -1.39 -26.45 11.04
CA VAL A 294 -2.07 -25.79 12.16
C VAL A 294 -2.41 -24.36 11.73
N GLU A 295 -3.70 -24.02 11.69
CA GLU A 295 -4.09 -22.64 11.45
C GLU A 295 -3.86 -21.82 12.70
N VAL A 296 -3.15 -20.70 12.55
CA VAL A 296 -2.86 -19.76 13.62
C VAL A 296 -3.49 -18.43 13.28
N THR A 297 -4.15 -17.83 14.27
CA THR A 297 -4.40 -16.39 14.26
C THR A 297 -3.62 -15.74 15.37
N GLU A 298 -2.98 -14.61 15.11
CA GLU A 298 -2.24 -13.84 16.10
C GLU A 298 -2.70 -12.39 16.14
N THR A 299 -3.05 -11.91 17.33
CA THR A 299 -3.28 -10.49 17.58
C THR A 299 -2.28 -10.02 18.63
N ILE A 300 -1.56 -8.95 18.31
CA ILE A 300 -0.62 -8.31 19.24
C ILE A 300 -1.32 -7.07 19.77
N ARG A 301 -1.37 -6.92 21.09
CA ARG A 301 -2.03 -5.81 21.79
C ARG A 301 -1.05 -5.15 22.74
N LEU A 302 -1.35 -3.92 23.11
CA LEU A 302 -0.69 -3.21 24.19
C LEU A 302 -1.59 -3.23 25.43
N SER A 303 -1.01 -3.44 26.61
CA SER A 303 -1.70 -3.27 27.89
C SER A 303 -2.11 -1.82 28.11
N ALA A 304 -3.11 -1.59 28.97
CA ALA A 304 -3.63 -0.24 29.23
C ALA A 304 -2.57 0.71 29.82
N ASP A 305 -1.58 0.18 30.54
CA ASP A 305 -0.45 0.95 31.09
C ASP A 305 0.67 1.23 30.06
N GLY A 306 0.55 0.71 28.83
CA GLY A 306 1.52 0.91 27.76
C GLY A 306 2.86 0.17 27.94
N ARG A 307 2.98 -0.74 28.90
CA ARG A 307 4.26 -1.38 29.26
C ARG A 307 4.39 -2.84 28.83
N THR A 308 3.30 -3.48 28.46
CA THR A 308 3.28 -4.91 28.15
C THR A 308 2.69 -5.14 26.77
N LEU A 309 3.46 -5.77 25.90
CA LEU A 309 2.92 -6.37 24.68
C LEU A 309 2.28 -7.70 25.02
N ILE A 310 1.09 -7.94 24.50
CA ILE A 310 0.34 -9.17 24.70
C ILE A 310 0.10 -9.80 23.34
N ARG A 311 0.69 -10.98 23.12
CA ARG A 311 0.51 -11.79 21.92
C ARG A 311 -0.56 -12.83 22.21
N ASP A 312 -1.73 -12.68 21.60
CA ASP A 312 -2.82 -13.64 21.69
C ASP A 312 -2.85 -14.50 20.43
N PHE A 313 -2.79 -15.81 20.63
CA PHE A 313 -2.85 -16.80 19.58
C PHE A 313 -4.15 -17.60 19.69
N THR A 314 -4.73 -17.94 18.54
CA THR A 314 -5.66 -19.06 18.43
C THR A 314 -5.13 -20.10 17.48
N PHE A 315 -5.39 -21.38 17.80
CA PHE A 315 -4.95 -22.52 17.02
C PHE A 315 -6.17 -23.33 16.58
N LYS A 316 -6.25 -23.69 15.29
CA LYS A 316 -7.14 -24.74 14.80
C LYS A 316 -6.32 -25.90 14.25
N ASN A 317 -6.86 -27.11 14.39
CA ASN A 317 -6.21 -28.36 13.96
C ASN A 317 -4.87 -28.65 14.65
N ASN A 318 -4.63 -28.07 15.83
CA ASN A 318 -3.43 -28.37 16.62
C ASN A 318 -3.51 -29.75 17.28
N LYS A 319 -3.03 -30.79 16.60
CA LYS A 319 -3.00 -32.17 17.10
C LYS A 319 -1.68 -32.57 17.74
N GLN A 320 -0.69 -31.69 17.72
CA GLN A 320 0.66 -31.95 18.22
C GLN A 320 1.01 -30.99 19.36
N LYS A 321 2.03 -31.35 20.12
CA LYS A 321 2.60 -30.43 21.10
C LYS A 321 3.31 -29.30 20.35
N LEU A 322 3.05 -28.06 20.75
CA LEU A 322 3.78 -26.90 20.26
C LEU A 322 4.76 -26.43 21.33
N TYR A 323 5.81 -25.73 20.91
CA TYR A 323 6.70 -25.03 21.80
C TYR A 323 6.86 -23.61 21.31
N PHE A 324 6.94 -22.67 22.24
CA PHE A 324 7.21 -21.28 21.95
C PHE A 324 8.51 -20.88 22.64
N LEU A 325 9.47 -20.45 21.83
CA LEU A 325 10.79 -20.06 22.27
C LEU A 325 10.85 -18.55 22.46
N VAL A 326 11.55 -18.14 23.50
CA VAL A 326 11.95 -16.76 23.77
C VAL A 326 13.44 -16.75 24.04
N ASN A 327 14.08 -15.61 23.76
CA ASN A 327 15.44 -15.40 24.19
C ASN A 327 15.43 -15.02 25.69
N THR A 328 16.35 -15.59 26.47
CA THR A 328 16.48 -15.27 27.91
C THR A 328 17.48 -14.15 28.18
N ASP A 329 18.30 -13.84 27.18
CA ASP A 329 19.36 -12.84 27.27
C ASP A 329 18.88 -11.50 26.67
N ASP A 330 17.67 -11.11 27.04
CA ASP A 330 17.07 -9.81 26.73
C ASP A 330 16.38 -9.24 27.98
N ASP A 331 16.05 -7.95 27.93
CA ASP A 331 15.48 -7.22 29.06
C ASP A 331 13.95 -7.45 29.22
N ILE A 332 13.39 -8.47 28.56
CA ILE A 332 11.95 -8.72 28.55
C ILE A 332 11.56 -9.84 29.51
N VAL A 333 10.57 -9.55 30.35
CA VAL A 333 9.93 -10.55 31.20
C VAL A 333 8.78 -11.20 30.44
N TYR A 334 8.95 -12.47 30.08
CA TYR A 334 7.93 -13.27 29.41
C TYR A 334 7.04 -14.02 30.41
N GLN A 335 5.73 -13.93 30.22
CA GLN A 335 4.75 -14.65 31.04
C GLN A 335 3.68 -15.28 30.17
N SER A 336 3.16 -16.42 30.58
CA SER A 336 1.98 -17.02 29.96
C SER A 336 1.03 -17.55 31.03
N LYS A 337 -0.27 -17.45 30.75
CA LYS A 337 -1.30 -18.10 31.57
C LYS A 337 -1.41 -19.60 31.31
N SER A 338 -0.85 -20.09 30.19
CA SER A 338 -0.96 -21.47 29.74
C SER A 338 0.21 -22.35 30.21
N GLY A 339 1.19 -21.79 30.91
CA GLY A 339 2.36 -22.51 31.41
C GLY A 339 3.51 -21.59 31.79
N LYS A 340 4.60 -22.19 32.27
CA LYS A 340 5.85 -21.48 32.61
C LYS A 340 6.89 -21.66 31.52
N PHE A 341 7.71 -20.63 31.30
CA PHE A 341 8.92 -20.74 30.50
C PHE A 341 10.00 -21.44 31.33
N ASN A 342 10.62 -22.48 30.76
CA ASN A 342 11.80 -23.13 31.33
C ASN A 342 12.94 -22.96 30.33
N ASN A 343 14.01 -22.27 30.72
CA ASN A 343 15.16 -21.95 29.85
C ASN A 343 14.73 -21.40 28.48
N GLY A 344 13.83 -20.41 28.48
CA GLY A 344 13.33 -19.77 27.27
C GLY A 344 12.30 -20.60 26.48
N VAL A 345 11.84 -21.75 26.97
CA VAL A 345 10.88 -22.59 26.26
C VAL A 345 9.56 -22.71 27.03
N LEU A 346 8.46 -22.31 26.39
CA LEU A 346 7.10 -22.61 26.82
C LEU A 346 6.58 -23.83 26.06
N SER A 347 6.20 -24.87 26.80
CA SER A 347 5.59 -26.08 26.25
C SER A 347 4.06 -25.93 26.20
N ILE A 348 3.46 -26.11 25.02
CA ILE A 348 2.02 -25.97 24.77
C ILE A 348 1.44 -27.35 24.40
N PRO A 349 0.61 -27.97 25.25
CA PRO A 349 0.01 -29.27 24.96
C PRO A 349 -0.79 -29.32 23.66
N ALA A 350 -0.95 -30.53 23.11
CA ALA A 350 -1.83 -30.77 21.97
C ALA A 350 -3.28 -30.34 22.30
N ASN A 351 -4.03 -29.95 21.27
CA ASN A 351 -5.42 -29.47 21.36
C ASN A 351 -5.63 -28.16 22.13
N VAL A 352 -4.57 -27.49 22.61
CA VAL A 352 -4.70 -26.11 23.10
C VAL A 352 -5.13 -25.22 21.94
N GLN A 353 -6.25 -24.52 22.14
CA GLN A 353 -6.86 -23.65 21.12
C GLN A 353 -6.48 -22.18 21.29
N ARG A 354 -6.02 -21.78 22.47
CA ARG A 354 -5.69 -20.39 22.78
C ARG A 354 -4.45 -20.31 23.64
N LEU A 355 -3.62 -19.32 23.36
CA LEU A 355 -2.43 -19.01 24.13
C LEU A 355 -2.33 -17.48 24.21
N SER A 356 -1.94 -16.98 25.38
CA SER A 356 -1.58 -15.57 25.55
C SER A 356 -0.20 -15.51 26.17
N ILE A 357 0.66 -14.70 25.58
CA ILE A 357 2.02 -14.43 26.06
C ILE A 357 2.15 -12.93 26.29
N SER A 358 2.53 -12.55 27.51
CA SER A 358 2.87 -11.19 27.88
C SER A 358 4.37 -11.00 27.80
N MET A 359 4.78 -9.88 27.21
CA MET A 359 6.15 -9.42 27.05
C MET A 359 6.24 -8.05 27.72
N LYS A 360 6.77 -8.02 28.94
CA LYS A 360 6.89 -6.80 29.72
C LYS A 360 8.31 -6.26 29.64
N LYS A 361 8.43 -5.00 29.22
CA LYS A 361 9.70 -4.26 29.23
C LYS A 361 10.10 -3.82 30.64
#